data_AF-A0A7J5F0M2-F1
#
_entry.id   AF-A0A7J5F0M2-F1
#
_cell.length_a   1.000
_cell.length_b   1.000
_cell.length_c   1.000
_cell.angle_alpha   90.00
_cell.angle_beta   90.00
_cell.angle_gamma   90.00
#
_symmetry.space_group_name_H-M   'P 1'
#
loop_
_entity.id
_entity.type
_entity.pdbx_description
1 polymer ?
#
loop_
_entity_poly.entity_id
_entity_poly.type
_entity_poly.pdbx_seq_one_letter_code
_entity_poly.pdbx_strand_id
1 'polypeptide(L)'
;MPFKPIILFLALLALPGILSGQTPDSLWLNDDWYYTTESGSFVDLTRYLPGFLRDEAYLKRYIRDERFFRLRRLYDDTLAVDAVFDRAMLIAEGDVRRALLLSTAATMDHRRLGIRLPLLGTLFFPLTFENDSLFRIRRTHLPKRVLADRPRAVDKDKLQHFFGSAYIAYLFNSDRIAKWAGDRLEEGEESFVAGGREDERDKAANAKGREFGLRLLREPELLPSDVLWGREP
;
A
#
# COMPACT_ATOMS: atom_id res chain seq x y z
N MET A 1 -1.39 0.59 -34.29
CA MET A 1 -1.09 1.03 -32.91
C MET A 1 -2.24 0.58 -32.01
N PRO A 2 -2.11 -0.49 -31.20
CA PRO A 2 -3.17 -0.87 -30.29
C PRO A 2 -2.97 -0.24 -28.91
N PHE A 3 -4.11 0.15 -28.34
CA PHE A 3 -4.31 0.82 -27.05
C PHE A 3 -3.62 0.13 -25.87
N LYS A 4 -3.19 0.93 -24.88
CA LYS A 4 -2.56 0.49 -23.62
C LYS A 4 -3.61 0.41 -22.49
N PRO A 5 -4.17 -0.78 -22.18
CA PRO A 5 -5.17 -0.96 -21.11
C PRO A 5 -4.62 -0.76 -19.68
N ILE A 6 -3.32 -0.54 -19.51
CA ILE A 6 -2.64 -0.51 -18.21
C ILE A 6 -2.83 0.83 -17.47
N ILE A 7 -2.92 1.94 -18.22
CA ILE A 7 -3.28 3.25 -17.65
C ILE A 7 -4.70 3.19 -17.05
N LEU A 8 -5.57 2.35 -17.61
CA LEU A 8 -6.94 2.16 -17.13
C LEU A 8 -6.98 1.37 -15.81
N PHE A 9 -6.05 0.44 -15.55
CA PHE A 9 -6.06 -0.37 -14.32
C PHE A 9 -5.61 0.43 -13.08
N LEU A 10 -4.60 1.31 -13.24
CA LEU A 10 -4.21 2.26 -12.18
C LEU A 10 -5.24 3.40 -12.04
N ALA A 11 -5.90 3.82 -13.12
CA ALA A 11 -7.00 4.78 -13.06
C ALA A 11 -8.30 4.18 -12.47
N LEU A 12 -8.54 2.87 -12.60
CA LEU A 12 -9.73 2.20 -12.05
C LEU A 12 -9.71 2.12 -10.51
N LEU A 13 -8.52 2.08 -9.90
CA LEU A 13 -8.38 2.18 -8.44
C LEU A 13 -8.59 3.61 -7.91
N ALA A 14 -8.62 4.61 -8.80
CA ALA A 14 -8.71 6.04 -8.47
C ALA A 14 -10.09 6.67 -8.77
N LEU A 15 -11.12 5.89 -9.12
CA LEU A 15 -12.46 6.40 -9.43
C LEU A 15 -13.53 5.67 -8.59
N PRO A 16 -14.11 6.36 -7.60
CA PRO A 16 -15.30 7.16 -7.86
C PRO A 16 -15.21 8.56 -7.25
N GLY A 17 -15.34 9.59 -8.08
CA GLY A 17 -15.43 10.97 -7.60
C GLY A 17 -15.03 12.05 -8.61
N ILE A 18 -15.32 11.88 -9.89
CA ILE A 18 -15.30 13.01 -10.83
C ILE A 18 -16.76 13.34 -11.12
N LEU A 19 -17.29 14.32 -10.37
CA LEU A 19 -18.24 15.35 -10.81
C LEU A 19 -18.72 16.15 -9.58
N SER A 20 -17.87 17.05 -9.08
CA SER A 20 -18.31 18.30 -8.47
C SER A 20 -17.10 19.22 -8.34
N GLY A 21 -16.95 20.15 -9.27
CA GLY A 21 -16.05 21.27 -9.04
C GLY A 21 -16.70 22.22 -8.06
N GLN A 22 -16.12 22.41 -6.87
CA GLN A 22 -16.17 23.63 -6.06
C GLN A 22 -14.98 23.66 -5.07
N THR A 23 -14.28 24.79 -5.07
CA THR A 23 -13.40 25.42 -4.05
C THR A 23 -12.52 24.59 -3.10
N PRO A 24 -11.24 25.01 -2.88
CA PRO A 24 -10.35 24.39 -1.91
C PRO A 24 -10.83 24.72 -0.49
N ASP A 25 -10.78 23.75 0.42
CA ASP A 25 -11.17 23.83 1.84
C ASP A 25 -12.63 23.53 2.19
N SER A 26 -13.14 22.34 1.83
CA SER A 26 -14.12 21.62 2.68
C SER A 26 -14.48 20.27 2.08
N LEU A 27 -13.71 19.23 2.37
CA LEU A 27 -14.13 17.81 2.30
C LEU A 27 -13.10 16.90 3.00
N TRP A 28 -12.43 17.42 4.04
CA TRP A 28 -11.57 16.60 4.89
C TRP A 28 -12.44 15.95 5.96
N LEU A 29 -12.64 14.64 5.84
CA LEU A 29 -13.24 13.83 6.90
C LEU A 29 -12.38 13.97 8.17
N ASN A 30 -13.04 14.21 9.31
CA ASN A 30 -12.39 14.33 10.61
C ASN A 30 -11.56 13.08 10.95
N ASP A 31 -10.65 13.25 11.90
CA ASP A 31 -9.52 12.39 12.30
C ASP A 31 -9.80 10.88 12.48
N ASP A 32 -11.02 10.37 12.35
CA ASP A 32 -11.27 8.94 12.49
C ASP A 32 -12.42 8.38 11.62
N TRP A 33 -12.82 9.05 10.53
CA TRP A 33 -14.04 8.69 9.79
C TRP A 33 -15.30 8.64 10.68
N TYR A 34 -15.27 9.27 11.84
CA TYR A 34 -16.41 9.41 12.73
C TYR A 34 -17.03 10.79 12.57
N TYR A 35 -18.36 10.81 12.47
CA TYR A 35 -19.14 12.01 12.73
C TYR A 35 -19.67 11.93 14.16
N THR A 36 -19.44 12.98 14.95
CA THR A 36 -20.07 13.11 16.27
C THR A 36 -21.36 13.89 16.09
N THR A 37 -22.50 13.27 16.40
CA THR A 37 -23.78 13.97 16.38
C THR A 37 -23.86 14.98 17.53
N GLU A 38 -24.78 15.94 17.45
CA GLU A 38 -25.06 16.87 18.57
C GLU A 38 -25.43 16.14 19.88
N SER A 39 -25.87 14.89 19.79
CA SER A 39 -26.17 14.02 20.94
C SER A 39 -24.96 13.26 21.51
N GLY A 40 -23.76 13.45 20.96
CA GLY A 40 -22.54 12.73 21.38
C GLY A 40 -22.44 11.30 20.85
N SER A 41 -23.27 10.91 19.88
CA SER A 41 -23.22 9.57 19.27
C SER A 41 -22.17 9.54 18.15
N PHE A 42 -21.40 8.46 18.07
CA PHE A 42 -20.40 8.25 17.03
C PHE A 42 -21.01 7.49 15.85
N VAL A 43 -20.96 8.07 14.65
CA VAL A 43 -21.33 7.39 13.40
C VAL A 43 -20.06 7.00 12.65
N ASP A 44 -19.83 5.69 12.48
CA ASP A 44 -18.72 5.15 11.69
C ASP A 44 -19.01 5.28 10.20
N LEU A 45 -18.42 6.29 9.55
CA LEU A 45 -18.62 6.55 8.13
C LEU A 45 -17.96 5.50 7.24
N THR A 46 -17.01 4.70 7.76
CA THR A 46 -16.38 3.62 6.98
C THR A 46 -17.39 2.56 6.53
N ARG A 47 -18.52 2.43 7.24
CA ARG A 47 -19.61 1.52 6.86
C ARG A 47 -20.24 1.84 5.51
N TYR A 48 -20.15 3.10 5.06
CA TYR A 48 -20.70 3.56 3.79
C TYR A 48 -19.66 3.59 2.66
N LEU A 49 -18.40 3.25 2.95
CA LEU A 49 -17.38 3.11 1.92
C LEU A 49 -17.62 1.83 1.09
N PRO A 50 -17.27 1.83 -0.21
CA PRO A 50 -17.09 0.63 -1.00
C PRO A 50 -16.24 -0.40 -0.25
N GLY A 51 -16.55 -1.70 -0.42
CA GLY A 51 -15.99 -2.76 0.43
C GLY A 51 -14.46 -2.73 0.57
N PHE A 52 -13.74 -2.54 -0.54
CA PHE A 52 -12.28 -2.44 -0.50
C PHE A 52 -11.77 -1.21 0.27
N LEU A 53 -12.37 -0.03 0.05
CA LEU A 53 -11.95 1.20 0.73
C LEU A 53 -12.22 1.14 2.24
N ARG A 54 -13.30 0.47 2.65
CA ARG A 54 -13.59 0.19 4.06
C ARG A 54 -12.52 -0.70 4.70
N ASP A 55 -12.17 -1.79 4.03
CA ASP A 55 -11.13 -2.72 4.53
C ASP A 55 -9.76 -2.07 4.61
N GLU A 56 -9.41 -1.30 3.57
CA GLU A 56 -8.19 -0.51 3.53
C GLU A 56 -8.15 0.47 4.72
N ALA A 57 -9.26 1.16 4.99
CA ALA A 57 -9.37 2.05 6.14
C ALA A 57 -9.20 1.31 7.47
N TYR A 58 -9.74 0.10 7.61
CA TYR A 58 -9.53 -0.74 8.80
C TYR A 58 -8.08 -1.18 8.98
N LEU A 59 -7.40 -1.59 7.90
CA LEU A 59 -5.99 -1.97 7.97
C LEU A 59 -5.10 -0.76 8.27
N LYS A 60 -5.34 0.39 7.63
CA LYS A 60 -4.65 1.64 7.93
C LYS A 60 -4.86 2.06 9.38
N ARG A 61 -6.08 1.92 9.92
CA ARG A 61 -6.37 2.17 11.35
C ARG A 61 -5.59 1.24 12.27
N TYR A 62 -5.49 -0.04 11.93
CA TYR A 62 -4.68 -0.99 12.69
C TYR A 62 -3.21 -0.57 12.75
N ILE A 63 -2.62 -0.15 11.62
CA ILE A 63 -1.23 0.33 11.57
C ILE A 63 -1.04 1.61 12.41
N ARG A 64 -2.03 2.51 12.42
CA ARG A 64 -2.01 3.74 13.24
C ARG A 64 -2.11 3.46 14.74
N ASP A 65 -2.61 2.29 15.14
CA ASP A 65 -2.85 1.96 16.55
C ASP A 65 -1.54 1.93 17.35
N GLU A 66 -1.56 2.52 18.54
CA GLU A 66 -0.40 2.55 19.45
C GLU A 66 0.06 1.14 19.85
N ARG A 67 -0.83 0.15 19.87
CA ARG A 67 -0.47 -1.26 20.12
C ARG A 67 0.42 -1.80 18.99
N PHE A 68 0.12 -1.46 17.74
CA PHE A 68 0.97 -1.83 16.61
C PHE A 68 2.33 -1.14 16.69
N PHE A 69 2.35 0.14 17.04
CA PHE A 69 3.60 0.86 17.25
C PHE A 69 4.47 0.23 18.35
N ARG A 70 3.87 -0.17 19.48
CA ARG A 70 4.56 -0.90 20.54
C ARG A 70 5.08 -2.25 20.08
N LEU A 71 4.28 -3.01 19.32
CA LEU A 71 4.71 -4.29 18.73
C LEU A 71 5.96 -4.11 17.89
N ARG A 72 5.97 -3.14 16.96
CA ARG A 72 7.14 -2.83 16.13
C ARG A 72 8.36 -2.39 16.94
N ARG A 73 8.16 -1.67 18.05
CA ARG A 73 9.27 -1.25 18.93
C ARG A 73 9.87 -2.41 19.73
N LEU A 74 9.06 -3.38 20.13
CA LEU A 74 9.49 -4.50 20.96
C LEU A 74 10.10 -5.65 20.14
N TYR A 75 9.56 -5.91 18.94
CA TYR A 75 9.90 -7.07 18.11
C TYR A 75 10.50 -6.68 16.75
N ASP A 76 10.95 -5.42 16.62
CA ASP A 76 11.47 -4.80 15.39
C ASP A 76 10.48 -4.85 14.21
N ASP A 77 10.97 -4.50 13.02
CA ASP A 77 10.19 -4.41 11.80
C ASP A 77 9.79 -5.79 11.22
N THR A 78 10.49 -6.87 11.61
CA THR A 78 10.23 -8.25 11.18
C THR A 78 8.83 -8.72 11.59
N LEU A 79 8.51 -8.69 12.88
CA LEU A 79 7.17 -9.09 13.35
C LEU A 79 6.09 -8.10 12.88
N ALA A 80 6.45 -6.84 12.72
CA ALA A 80 5.50 -5.81 12.34
C ALA A 80 5.00 -5.99 10.89
N VAL A 81 5.85 -6.44 9.95
CA VAL A 81 5.39 -6.71 8.58
C VAL A 81 4.48 -7.93 8.51
N ASP A 82 4.77 -8.98 9.28
CA ASP A 82 3.91 -10.16 9.40
C ASP A 82 2.56 -9.77 9.97
N ALA A 83 2.55 -8.98 11.04
CA ALA A 83 1.33 -8.49 11.67
C ALA A 83 0.44 -7.65 10.74
N VAL A 84 1.04 -6.91 9.80
CA VAL A 84 0.27 -6.22 8.74
C VAL A 84 -0.40 -7.23 7.82
N PHE A 85 0.35 -8.23 7.33
CA PHE A 85 -0.18 -9.23 6.41
C PHE A 85 -1.23 -10.12 7.08
N ASP A 86 -1.00 -10.59 8.30
CA ASP A 86 -1.96 -11.38 9.09
C ASP A 86 -3.24 -10.60 9.33
N ARG A 87 -3.14 -9.31 9.69
CA ARG A 87 -4.33 -8.47 9.82
C ARG A 87 -5.05 -8.32 8.48
N ALA A 88 -4.32 -8.18 7.37
CA ALA A 88 -4.92 -8.12 6.04
C ALA A 88 -5.63 -9.43 5.68
N MET A 89 -5.05 -10.58 6.01
CA MET A 89 -5.65 -11.91 5.84
C MET A 89 -6.94 -12.06 6.64
N LEU A 90 -6.97 -11.58 7.89
CA LEU A 90 -8.18 -11.56 8.72
C LEU A 90 -9.28 -10.69 8.11
N ILE A 91 -8.94 -9.47 7.64
CA ILE A 91 -9.90 -8.56 6.98
C ILE A 91 -10.38 -9.14 5.65
N ALA A 92 -9.50 -9.81 4.92
CA ALA A 92 -9.79 -10.45 3.64
C ALA A 92 -10.49 -11.80 3.76
N GLU A 93 -10.81 -12.26 4.97
CA GLU A 93 -11.44 -13.56 5.25
C GLU A 93 -10.66 -14.74 4.63
N GLY A 94 -9.32 -14.64 4.65
CA GLY A 94 -8.43 -15.65 4.09
C GLY A 94 -8.19 -15.54 2.58
N ASP A 95 -8.81 -14.59 1.85
CA ASP A 95 -8.47 -14.38 0.43
C ASP A 95 -7.10 -13.69 0.30
N VAL A 96 -6.09 -14.49 -0.04
CA VAL A 96 -4.69 -14.04 -0.22
C VAL A 96 -4.55 -12.91 -1.24
N ARG A 97 -5.32 -12.93 -2.35
CA ARG A 97 -5.23 -11.87 -3.37
C ARG A 97 -5.69 -10.54 -2.78
N ARG A 98 -6.81 -10.56 -2.07
CA ARG A 98 -7.35 -9.37 -1.41
C ARG A 98 -6.42 -8.92 -0.27
N ALA A 99 -5.86 -9.83 0.51
CA ALA A 99 -4.91 -9.50 1.58
C ALA A 99 -3.63 -8.83 1.04
N LEU A 100 -3.06 -9.34 -0.05
CA LEU A 100 -1.88 -8.74 -0.70
C LEU A 100 -2.19 -7.35 -1.26
N LEU A 101 -3.35 -7.18 -1.91
CA LEU A 101 -3.78 -5.88 -2.42
C LEU A 101 -4.04 -4.88 -1.29
N LEU A 102 -4.70 -5.31 -0.21
CA LEU A 102 -4.93 -4.49 0.98
C LEU A 102 -3.61 -4.08 1.65
N SER A 103 -2.67 -5.03 1.79
CA SER A 103 -1.35 -4.75 2.35
C SER A 103 -0.63 -3.70 1.52
N THR A 104 -0.63 -3.84 0.19
CA THR A 104 -0.06 -2.85 -0.74
C THR A 104 -0.64 -1.45 -0.52
N ALA A 105 -1.97 -1.32 -0.52
CA ALA A 105 -2.65 -0.04 -0.38
C ALA A 105 -2.45 0.59 1.02
N ALA A 106 -2.49 -0.23 2.07
CA ALA A 106 -2.33 0.23 3.44
C ALA A 106 -0.89 0.63 3.79
N THR A 107 0.11 0.10 3.08
CA THR A 107 1.52 0.44 3.28
C THR A 107 2.03 1.56 2.38
N MET A 108 1.22 2.12 1.48
CA MET A 108 1.65 3.22 0.62
C MET A 108 2.18 4.40 1.46
N ASP A 109 3.39 4.86 1.19
CA ASP A 109 4.07 5.88 2.00
C ASP A 109 4.01 7.30 1.38
N HIS A 110 3.27 7.43 0.28
CA HIS A 110 2.96 8.68 -0.41
C HIS A 110 1.46 9.01 -0.33
N ARG A 111 1.13 10.31 -0.22
CA ARG A 111 -0.27 10.76 -0.22
C ARG A 111 -0.84 11.01 -1.60
N ARG A 112 0.03 11.39 -2.52
CA ARG A 112 -0.33 11.83 -3.86
C ARG A 112 0.67 11.27 -4.85
N LEU A 113 0.16 10.82 -5.98
CA LEU A 113 0.96 10.45 -7.14
C LEU A 113 0.92 11.61 -8.13
N GLY A 114 2.08 12.21 -8.40
CA GLY A 114 2.20 13.25 -9.43
C GLY A 114 2.54 12.61 -10.77
N ILE A 115 1.62 12.62 -11.73
CA ILE A 115 1.81 12.12 -13.10
C ILE A 115 2.17 13.29 -14.02
N ARG A 116 3.36 13.28 -14.60
CA ARG A 116 3.84 14.22 -15.61
C ARG A 116 3.25 13.87 -16.97
N LEU A 117 2.39 14.72 -17.50
CA LEU A 117 1.83 14.59 -18.84
C LEU A 117 2.55 15.53 -19.82
N PRO A 118 2.94 15.06 -21.02
CA PRO A 118 3.75 15.85 -21.98
C PRO A 118 3.17 17.21 -22.40
N LEU A 119 1.87 17.46 -22.19
CA LEU A 119 1.18 18.69 -22.60
C LEU A 119 0.35 19.36 -21.50
N LEU A 120 0.10 18.68 -20.37
CA LEU A 120 -0.80 19.15 -19.30
C LEU A 120 -0.08 19.44 -17.98
N GLY A 121 1.26 19.33 -17.96
CA GLY A 121 2.04 19.48 -16.74
C GLY A 121 1.89 18.27 -15.80
N THR A 122 2.07 18.49 -14.51
CA THR A 122 1.94 17.40 -13.50
C THR A 122 0.53 17.39 -12.92
N LEU A 123 -0.19 16.28 -13.07
CA LEU A 123 -1.47 16.04 -12.40
C LEU A 123 -1.24 15.25 -11.12
N PHE A 124 -1.83 15.68 -10.02
CA PHE A 124 -1.72 14.97 -8.74
C PHE A 124 -2.99 14.17 -8.44
N PHE A 125 -2.83 12.87 -8.22
CA PHE A 125 -3.90 11.96 -7.83
C PHE A 125 -3.74 11.57 -6.36
N PRO A 126 -4.80 11.61 -5.53
CA PRO A 126 -4.71 11.15 -4.16
C PRO A 126 -4.53 9.62 -4.12
N LEU A 127 -3.52 9.16 -3.39
CA LEU A 127 -3.29 7.73 -3.08
C LEU A 127 -3.91 7.32 -1.74
N THR A 128 -4.35 8.29 -0.95
CA THR A 128 -5.00 8.06 0.34
C THR A 128 -6.02 9.15 0.61
N PHE A 129 -7.10 8.77 1.27
CA PHE A 129 -8.11 9.69 1.79
C PHE A 129 -7.83 10.09 3.26
N GLU A 130 -6.68 9.66 3.81
CA GLU A 130 -6.25 10.10 5.14
C GLU A 130 -5.90 11.60 5.14
N ASN A 131 -6.33 12.28 6.19
CA ASN A 131 -5.82 13.61 6.49
C ASN A 131 -4.34 13.54 6.88
N ASP A 132 -3.70 14.71 6.95
CA ASP A 132 -2.27 14.86 7.19
C ASP A 132 -1.80 14.24 8.50
N SER A 133 -2.59 14.38 9.57
CA SER A 133 -2.24 13.86 10.89
C SER A 133 -2.22 12.34 10.90
N LEU A 134 -3.31 11.72 10.44
CA LEU A 134 -3.45 10.27 10.38
C LEU A 134 -2.43 9.63 9.45
N PHE A 135 -2.23 10.23 8.29
CA PHE A 135 -1.23 9.75 7.34
C PHE A 135 0.17 9.74 7.98
N ARG A 136 0.55 10.83 8.68
CA ARG A 136 1.85 10.91 9.36
C ARG A 136 1.97 9.83 10.45
N ILE A 137 0.94 9.62 11.27
CA ILE A 137 0.94 8.58 12.31
C ILE A 137 1.09 7.19 11.69
N ARG A 138 0.31 6.88 10.64
CA ARG A 138 0.43 5.60 9.94
C ARG A 138 1.85 5.42 9.41
N ARG A 139 2.35 6.43 8.71
CA ARG A 139 3.69 6.40 8.11
C ARG A 139 4.77 6.28 9.18
N THR A 140 4.67 6.92 10.34
CA THR A 140 5.66 6.78 11.42
C THR A 140 5.65 5.37 12.01
N HIS A 141 4.49 4.71 12.04
CA HIS A 141 4.32 3.37 12.58
C HIS A 141 4.70 2.25 11.61
N LEU A 142 4.74 2.51 10.30
CA LEU A 142 5.15 1.49 9.32
C LEU A 142 6.55 0.91 9.61
N PRO A 143 6.76 -0.40 9.33
CA PRO A 143 8.09 -0.99 9.24
C PRO A 143 9.03 -0.13 8.37
N LYS A 144 10.26 0.10 8.83
CA LYS A 144 11.21 1.05 8.24
C LYS A 144 12.51 0.42 7.74
N ARG A 145 12.76 -0.84 8.10
CA ARG A 145 13.86 -1.70 7.66
C ARG A 145 13.19 -2.90 7.01
N VAL A 146 12.90 -2.82 5.72
CA VAL A 146 12.22 -3.89 4.97
C VAL A 146 13.24 -4.86 4.38
N LEU A 147 14.40 -4.34 4.00
CA LEU A 147 15.51 -5.14 3.51
C LEU A 147 16.48 -5.43 4.66
N ALA A 148 17.21 -6.54 4.56
CA ALA A 148 18.06 -7.05 5.64
C ALA A 148 19.30 -6.18 5.92
N ASP A 149 19.70 -5.34 4.96
CA ASP A 149 20.78 -4.40 5.16
C ASP A 149 20.32 -3.18 5.99
N ARG A 150 21.27 -2.47 6.61
CA ARG A 150 20.99 -1.25 7.39
C ARG A 150 21.25 -0.03 6.51
N PRO A 151 20.28 0.43 5.70
CA PRO A 151 20.47 1.60 4.86
C PRO A 151 20.66 2.87 5.68
N ARG A 152 21.24 3.89 5.02
CA ARG A 152 21.32 5.26 5.53
C ARG A 152 19.97 5.98 5.52
N ALA A 153 19.01 5.52 4.69
CA ALA A 153 17.66 6.06 4.55
C ALA A 153 16.60 5.03 5.02
N VAL A 154 15.36 5.48 5.21
CA VAL A 154 14.25 4.65 5.73
C VAL A 154 13.49 3.98 4.58
N ASP A 155 13.31 2.66 4.62
CA ASP A 155 12.72 1.83 3.55
C ASP A 155 11.18 1.67 3.62
N LYS A 156 10.44 2.70 4.00
CA LYS A 156 8.98 2.54 4.23
C LYS A 156 8.19 2.29 2.95
N ASP A 157 8.56 2.99 1.89
CA ASP A 157 8.06 2.82 0.53
C ASP A 157 8.26 1.38 0.03
N LYS A 158 9.37 0.72 0.41
CA LYS A 158 9.69 -0.66 -0.04
C LYS A 158 8.62 -1.69 0.34
N LEU A 159 7.82 -1.45 1.38
CA LEU A 159 6.67 -2.32 1.70
C LEU A 159 5.62 -2.35 0.57
N GLN A 160 5.34 -1.20 -0.06
CA GLN A 160 4.36 -1.13 -1.14
C GLN A 160 4.85 -1.89 -2.39
N HIS A 161 6.17 -1.84 -2.66
CA HIS A 161 6.83 -2.59 -3.73
C HIS A 161 6.80 -4.09 -3.46
N PHE A 162 7.14 -4.50 -2.24
CA PHE A 162 7.08 -5.90 -1.82
C PHE A 162 5.67 -6.48 -1.96
N PHE A 163 4.66 -5.88 -1.31
CA PHE A 163 3.29 -6.42 -1.37
C PHE A 163 2.66 -6.28 -2.75
N GLY A 164 2.95 -5.20 -3.48
CA GLY A 164 2.44 -4.99 -4.83
C GLY A 164 2.98 -6.03 -5.81
N SER A 165 4.29 -6.30 -5.77
CA SER A 165 4.91 -7.36 -6.57
C SER A 165 4.41 -8.75 -6.18
N ALA A 166 4.18 -9.01 -4.89
CA ALA A 166 3.59 -10.25 -4.42
C ALA A 166 2.16 -10.45 -4.94
N TYR A 167 1.33 -9.41 -4.91
CA TYR A 167 -0.03 -9.44 -5.45
C TYR A 167 -0.03 -9.83 -6.94
N ILE A 168 0.81 -9.16 -7.76
CA ILE A 168 0.88 -9.43 -9.20
C ILE A 168 1.38 -10.87 -9.44
N ALA A 169 2.43 -11.30 -8.74
CA ALA A 169 2.99 -12.64 -8.89
C ALA A 169 1.99 -13.73 -8.51
N TYR A 170 1.27 -13.56 -7.41
CA TYR A 170 0.23 -14.47 -6.96
C TYR A 170 -0.95 -14.51 -7.93
N LEU A 171 -1.44 -13.34 -8.37
CA LEU A 171 -2.60 -13.23 -9.26
C LEU A 171 -2.38 -13.92 -10.60
N PHE A 172 -1.19 -13.79 -11.18
CA PHE A 172 -0.87 -14.34 -12.49
C PHE A 172 -0.13 -15.69 -12.42
N ASN A 173 0.24 -16.17 -11.23
CA ASN A 173 1.07 -17.37 -11.04
C ASN A 173 2.31 -17.37 -11.96
N SER A 174 3.00 -16.22 -12.05
CA SER A 174 4.08 -16.04 -13.01
C SER A 174 5.12 -15.02 -12.55
N ASP A 175 6.36 -15.48 -12.33
CA ASP A 175 7.51 -14.60 -12.10
C ASP A 175 7.73 -13.66 -13.29
N ARG A 176 7.58 -14.17 -14.52
CA ARG A 176 7.83 -13.38 -15.74
C ARG A 176 6.86 -12.21 -15.87
N ILE A 177 5.57 -12.41 -15.62
CA ILE A 177 4.57 -11.34 -15.68
C ILE A 177 4.81 -10.33 -14.56
N ALA A 178 5.11 -10.81 -13.35
CA ALA A 178 5.36 -9.94 -12.22
C ALA A 178 6.66 -9.13 -12.37
N LYS A 179 7.72 -9.72 -12.91
CA LYS A 179 8.97 -9.03 -13.23
C LYS A 179 8.70 -7.96 -14.29
N TRP A 180 8.05 -8.31 -15.39
CA TRP A 180 7.69 -7.35 -16.43
C TRP A 180 6.82 -6.21 -15.91
N ALA A 181 5.84 -6.49 -15.04
CA ALA A 181 5.00 -5.45 -14.44
C ALA A 181 5.79 -4.54 -13.50
N GLY A 182 6.71 -5.10 -12.70
CA GLY A 182 7.62 -4.35 -11.83
C GLY A 182 8.55 -3.44 -12.62
N ASP A 183 9.24 -3.99 -13.63
CA ASP A 183 10.12 -3.23 -14.52
C ASP A 183 9.35 -2.06 -15.19
N ARG A 184 8.09 -2.29 -15.60
CA ARG A 184 7.22 -1.23 -16.17
C ARG A 184 6.72 -0.22 -15.15
N LEU A 185 6.56 -0.61 -13.89
CA LEU A 185 6.20 0.31 -12.83
C LEU A 185 7.38 1.24 -12.53
N GLU A 186 8.60 0.70 -12.42
CA GLU A 186 9.84 1.47 -12.21
C GLU A 186 10.13 2.42 -13.38
N GLU A 187 10.06 1.93 -14.63
CA GLU A 187 10.16 2.78 -15.84
C GLU A 187 9.09 3.88 -15.85
N GLY A 188 7.88 3.55 -15.36
CA GLY A 188 6.76 4.47 -15.24
C GLY A 188 6.98 5.53 -14.16
N GLU A 189 7.59 5.16 -13.04
CA GLU A 189 7.98 6.07 -11.97
C GLU A 189 9.06 7.06 -12.44
N GLU A 190 10.10 6.58 -13.12
CA GLU A 190 11.13 7.45 -13.68
C GLU A 190 10.58 8.42 -14.74
N SER A 191 9.73 7.92 -15.64
CA SER A 191 9.26 8.69 -16.80
C SER A 191 8.10 9.63 -16.47
N PHE A 192 7.19 9.20 -15.58
CA PHE A 192 5.93 9.90 -15.34
C PHE A 192 5.76 10.35 -13.90
N VAL A 193 6.47 9.81 -12.90
CA VAL A 193 6.32 10.27 -11.53
C VAL A 193 7.25 11.45 -11.24
N ALA A 194 6.67 12.53 -10.72
CA ALA A 194 7.44 13.71 -10.36
C ALA A 194 8.47 13.41 -9.26
N GLY A 195 9.74 13.24 -9.65
CA GLY A 195 10.84 12.91 -8.74
C GLY A 195 11.18 11.42 -8.68
N GLY A 196 10.58 10.58 -9.51
CA GLY A 196 10.95 9.17 -9.63
C GLY A 196 12.40 9.01 -10.12
N ARG A 197 13.11 8.08 -9.51
CA ARG A 197 14.45 7.63 -9.90
C ARG A 197 14.47 6.13 -9.75
N GLU A 198 15.17 5.45 -10.65
CA GLU A 198 15.46 4.04 -10.51
C GLU A 198 16.24 3.81 -9.19
N ASP A 199 15.68 2.99 -8.30
CA ASP A 199 16.27 2.64 -7.00
C ASP A 199 16.43 1.11 -6.93
N GLU A 200 17.68 0.66 -6.84
CA GLU A 200 18.01 -0.77 -6.71
C GLU A 200 17.34 -1.43 -5.49
N ARG A 201 16.99 -0.64 -4.47
CA ARG A 201 16.24 -1.14 -3.31
C ARG A 201 14.77 -1.42 -3.65
N ASP A 202 14.16 -0.67 -4.56
CA ASP A 202 12.81 -0.99 -5.07
C ASP A 202 12.83 -2.29 -5.86
N LYS A 203 13.85 -2.48 -6.71
CA LYS A 203 14.06 -3.76 -7.42
C LYS A 203 14.23 -4.93 -6.46
N ALA A 204 15.00 -4.76 -5.39
CA ALA A 204 15.19 -5.79 -4.38
C ALA A 204 13.88 -6.13 -3.64
N ALA A 205 13.10 -5.11 -3.26
CA ALA A 205 11.80 -5.28 -2.63
C ALA A 205 10.81 -5.98 -3.59
N ASN A 206 10.79 -5.56 -4.85
CA ASN A 206 10.01 -6.18 -5.92
C ASN A 206 10.38 -7.66 -6.10
N ALA A 207 11.67 -7.98 -6.13
CA ALA A 207 12.14 -9.37 -6.27
C ALA A 207 11.69 -10.26 -5.11
N LYS A 208 11.85 -9.79 -3.87
CA LYS A 208 11.36 -10.49 -2.67
C LYS A 208 9.84 -10.62 -2.67
N GLY A 209 9.13 -9.59 -3.11
CA GLY A 209 7.67 -9.62 -3.27
C GLY A 209 7.23 -10.71 -4.23
N ARG A 210 7.86 -10.80 -5.42
CA ARG A 210 7.55 -11.87 -6.39
C ARG A 210 7.78 -13.25 -5.82
N GLU A 211 8.91 -13.45 -5.13
CA GLU A 211 9.21 -14.72 -4.46
C GLU A 211 8.10 -15.07 -3.45
N PHE A 212 7.73 -14.14 -2.58
CA PHE A 212 6.68 -14.33 -1.58
C PHE A 212 5.33 -14.69 -2.22
N GLY A 213 4.89 -13.93 -3.23
CA GLY A 213 3.64 -14.19 -3.94
C GLY A 213 3.60 -15.56 -4.63
N LEU A 214 4.72 -16.01 -5.21
CA LEU A 214 4.78 -17.33 -5.84
C LEU A 214 4.83 -18.47 -4.83
N ARG A 215 5.56 -18.29 -3.71
CA ARG A 215 5.66 -19.33 -2.67
C ARG A 215 4.34 -19.49 -1.92
N LEU A 216 3.58 -18.43 -1.69
CA LEU A 216 2.24 -18.50 -1.08
C LEU A 216 1.27 -19.46 -1.81
N LEU A 217 1.45 -19.70 -3.11
CA LEU A 217 0.66 -20.67 -3.87
C LEU A 217 0.89 -22.13 -3.43
N ARG A 218 2.00 -22.39 -2.72
CA ARG A 218 2.45 -23.72 -2.27
C ARG A 218 2.60 -23.81 -0.76
N GLU A 219 2.84 -22.69 -0.10
CA GLU A 219 3.08 -22.56 1.34
C GLU A 219 2.08 -21.54 1.93
N PRO A 220 0.83 -21.93 2.25
CA PRO A 220 -0.21 -21.00 2.71
C PRO A 220 0.09 -20.32 4.05
N GLU A 221 0.97 -20.91 4.85
CA GLU A 221 1.40 -20.40 6.17
C GLU A 221 2.66 -19.53 6.06
N LEU A 222 3.14 -19.24 4.86
CA LEU A 222 4.33 -18.43 4.65
C LEU A 222 4.10 -17.00 5.12
N LEU A 223 5.02 -16.50 5.94
CA LEU A 223 5.00 -15.12 6.42
C LEU A 223 5.88 -14.21 5.55
N PRO A 224 5.56 -12.91 5.43
CA PRO A 224 6.43 -11.94 4.74
C PRO A 224 7.89 -11.97 5.21
N SER A 225 8.09 -12.09 6.52
CA SER A 225 9.41 -12.12 7.14
C SER A 225 10.29 -13.29 6.67
N ASP A 226 9.70 -14.45 6.43
CA ASP A 226 10.39 -15.65 5.92
C ASP A 226 11.10 -15.39 4.59
N VAL A 227 10.61 -14.46 3.78
CA VAL A 227 11.20 -14.09 2.48
C VAL A 227 12.07 -12.84 2.59
N LEU A 228 11.68 -11.89 3.43
CA LEU A 228 12.41 -10.64 3.61
C LEU A 228 13.75 -10.87 4.33
N TRP A 229 13.78 -11.70 5.38
CA TRP A 229 14.99 -11.97 6.18
C TRP A 229 15.39 -13.44 6.24
N GLY A 230 14.56 -14.36 5.74
CA GLY A 230 14.77 -15.80 5.90
C GLY A 230 14.04 -16.32 7.14
N ARG A 231 13.76 -17.61 7.19
CA ARG A 231 13.32 -18.26 8.44
C ARG A 231 14.47 -18.21 9.44
N GLU A 232 14.24 -17.61 10.60
CA GLU A 232 15.10 -17.96 11.74
C GLU A 232 14.90 -19.46 12.01
N PRO A 233 16.00 -20.22 12.16
CA PRO A 233 15.95 -21.66 12.39
C PRO A 233 15.25 -22.03 13.72
#